data_AF-A0A850DNT4-F1
#
_entry.id   AF-A0A850DNT4-F1
#
_cell.length_a   1.000
_cell.length_b   1.000
_cell.length_c   1.000
_cell.angle_alpha   90.00
_cell.angle_beta   90.00
_cell.angle_gamma   90.00
#
_symmetry.space_group_name_H-M   'P 1'
#
loop_
_entity.id
_entity.type
_entity.pdbx_description
1 polymer ?
#
loop_
_entity_poly.entity_id
_entity_poly.type
_entity_poly.pdbx_seq_one_letter_code
_entity_poly.pdbx_strand_id
1 'polypeptide(L)'
;MTRLDTIKAVLDTVYPGHRLEHTGALPHSGLVAMFSGPFQQALQGGVNDYLSFNQSEASAPMMLCVFLVPVLAWLAFRGGWRASRIDWVALGVLAAGALVFAFLLVPGWDRVAHLLLLDRSTTRRLRLAFDLLNVVGFAVVAMRLDQLRRRGPWVPTALAMLLAGGATLGVWAVLRLRAVTVIDAAHDWRLIGLLLVLAVVFVARRFVLAGAAAFLVATLLVGLGVNPLYRGVFELPEDTKAGRAIEAIEAKDPDAQWVGV
;
A
#
# COMPACT_ATOMS: atom_id res chain seq x y z
N MET A 1 -17.77 -34.63 13.33
CA MET A 1 -16.71 -33.90 12.59
C MET A 1 -15.53 -33.71 13.52
N THR A 2 -14.34 -34.17 13.13
CA THR A 2 -13.13 -33.89 13.88
C THR A 2 -12.56 -32.53 13.47
N ARG A 3 -11.72 -31.90 14.29
CA ARG A 3 -11.04 -30.63 13.95
C ARG A 3 -10.25 -30.73 12.63
N LEU A 4 -9.75 -31.93 12.29
CA LEU A 4 -9.05 -32.22 11.04
C LEU A 4 -9.98 -32.21 9.82
N ASP A 5 -11.20 -32.73 9.96
CA ASP A 5 -12.19 -32.72 8.87
C ASP A 5 -12.66 -31.29 8.60
N THR A 6 -12.79 -30.46 9.63
CA THR A 6 -13.10 -29.03 9.47
C THR A 6 -11.96 -28.28 8.80
N ILE A 7 -10.70 -28.54 9.17
CA ILE A 7 -9.53 -27.93 8.51
C ILE A 7 -9.48 -28.34 7.03
N LYS A 8 -9.71 -29.62 6.70
CA LYS A 8 -9.77 -30.09 5.30
C LYS A 8 -10.94 -29.48 4.55
N ALA A 9 -12.13 -29.44 5.14
CA ALA A 9 -13.30 -28.82 4.52
C ALA A 9 -13.05 -27.34 4.21
N VAL A 10 -12.39 -26.59 5.10
CA VAL A 10 -12.02 -25.18 4.86
C VAL A 10 -10.92 -25.05 3.80
N LEU A 11 -9.94 -25.96 3.76
CA LEU A 11 -8.84 -25.92 2.79
C LEU A 11 -9.18 -26.49 1.40
N ASP A 12 -10.24 -27.28 1.27
CA ASP A 12 -10.76 -27.80 -0.01
C ASP A 12 -11.83 -26.88 -0.63
N THR A 13 -12.21 -25.80 0.06
CA THR A 13 -13.09 -24.80 -0.53
C THR A 13 -12.36 -23.94 -1.57
N VAL A 14 -13.12 -23.44 -2.55
CA VAL A 14 -12.64 -22.47 -3.55
C VAL A 14 -12.13 -21.18 -2.87
N TYR A 15 -12.69 -20.84 -1.70
CA TYR A 15 -12.20 -19.78 -0.83
C TYR A 15 -12.17 -20.25 0.63
N PRO A 16 -11.02 -20.25 1.34
CA PRO A 16 -9.71 -19.67 0.95
C PRO A 16 -8.70 -20.70 0.38
N GLY A 17 -9.05 -21.97 0.29
CA GLY A 17 -8.14 -23.10 0.09
C GLY A 17 -7.32 -23.10 -1.22
N HIS A 18 -8.01 -22.92 -2.35
CA HIS A 18 -7.40 -22.96 -3.70
C HIS A 18 -6.94 -21.60 -4.24
N ARG A 19 -7.03 -20.53 -3.44
CA ARG A 19 -6.65 -19.19 -3.90
C ARG A 19 -5.14 -19.02 -3.91
N LEU A 20 -4.53 -19.30 -5.06
CA LEU A 20 -3.14 -19.00 -5.37
C LEU A 20 -3.09 -17.82 -6.34
N GLU A 21 -2.27 -16.83 -6.04
CA GLU A 21 -2.02 -15.69 -6.93
C GLU A 21 -0.67 -15.85 -7.62
N HIS A 22 -0.67 -15.64 -8.94
CA HIS A 22 0.53 -15.76 -9.76
C HIS A 22 1.46 -14.57 -9.55
N THR A 23 2.76 -14.84 -9.54
CA THR A 23 3.80 -13.81 -9.56
C THR A 23 3.70 -12.95 -10.81
N GLY A 24 3.93 -11.65 -10.68
CA GLY A 24 3.87 -10.71 -11.81
C GLY A 24 2.47 -10.41 -12.33
N ALA A 25 1.41 -10.75 -11.59
CA ALA A 25 0.02 -10.55 -12.03
C ALA A 25 -0.47 -9.08 -11.98
N LEU A 26 0.37 -8.12 -11.58
CA LEU A 26 -0.04 -6.72 -11.49
C LEU A 26 -0.12 -6.08 -12.90
N PRO A 27 -1.30 -5.63 -13.36
CA PRO A 27 -1.43 -4.94 -14.64
C PRO A 27 -0.80 -3.54 -14.58
N HIS A 28 -0.55 -2.92 -15.74
CA HIS A 28 -0.02 -1.55 -15.83
C HIS A 28 -0.88 -0.51 -15.09
N SER A 29 -2.21 -0.64 -15.13
CA SER A 29 -3.11 0.20 -14.31
C SER A 29 -2.89 -0.01 -12.82
N GLY A 30 -2.55 -1.23 -12.40
CA GLY A 30 -2.20 -1.56 -11.03
C GLY A 30 -0.91 -0.88 -10.55
N LEU A 31 0.07 -0.67 -11.43
CA LEU A 31 1.26 0.14 -11.15
C LEU A 31 0.90 1.61 -10.93
N VAL A 32 0.08 2.19 -11.81
CA VAL A 32 -0.41 3.57 -11.66
C VAL A 32 -1.17 3.72 -10.35
N ALA A 33 -2.05 2.76 -10.05
CA ALA A 33 -2.80 2.72 -8.79
C ALA A 33 -1.86 2.67 -7.57
N MET A 34 -0.82 1.84 -7.59
CA MET A 34 0.15 1.76 -6.48
C MET A 34 0.84 3.10 -6.17
N PHE A 35 1.20 3.87 -7.20
CA PHE A 35 1.86 5.17 -7.02
C PHE A 35 0.88 6.35 -6.95
N SER A 36 -0.43 6.10 -7.01
CA SER A 36 -1.46 7.14 -7.05
C SER A 36 -1.78 7.79 -5.71
N GLY A 37 -1.00 7.53 -4.64
CA GLY A 37 -1.19 8.10 -3.30
C GLY A 37 -1.66 9.56 -3.26
N PRO A 38 -1.02 10.50 -3.99
CA PRO A 38 -1.45 11.90 -4.03
C PRO A 38 -2.83 12.17 -4.65
N PHE A 39 -3.35 11.25 -5.45
CA PHE A 39 -4.64 11.34 -6.16
C PHE A 39 -5.76 10.58 -5.46
N GLN A 40 -5.46 9.89 -4.36
CA GLN A 40 -6.42 9.04 -3.63
C GLN A 40 -7.59 9.82 -3.02
N GLN A 41 -7.49 11.14 -2.89
CA GLN A 41 -8.62 12.01 -2.53
C GLN A 41 -9.81 11.84 -3.50
N ALA A 42 -9.56 11.52 -4.79
CA ALA A 42 -10.61 11.26 -5.77
C ALA A 42 -11.54 10.11 -5.35
N LEU A 43 -11.02 9.12 -4.60
CA LEU A 43 -11.83 8.00 -4.13
C LEU A 43 -12.90 8.45 -3.14
N GLN A 44 -12.68 9.53 -2.38
CA GLN A 44 -13.70 10.09 -1.48
C GLN A 44 -14.98 10.48 -2.22
N GLY A 45 -14.85 10.93 -3.47
CA GLY A 45 -15.95 11.32 -4.34
C GLY A 45 -16.55 10.18 -5.17
N GLY A 46 -16.15 8.92 -4.96
CA GLY A 46 -16.62 7.81 -5.82
C GLY A 46 -15.83 7.61 -7.11
N VAL A 47 -14.80 8.43 -7.36
CA VAL A 47 -14.10 8.44 -8.65
C VAL A 47 -12.87 7.53 -8.60
N ASN A 48 -12.97 6.36 -9.22
CA ASN A 48 -11.93 5.34 -9.25
C ASN A 48 -11.51 4.91 -10.68
N ASP A 49 -11.92 5.68 -11.69
CA ASP A 49 -11.62 5.42 -13.10
C ASP A 49 -10.13 5.10 -13.30
N TYR A 50 -9.83 4.03 -14.03
CA TYR A 50 -8.47 3.57 -14.34
C TYR A 50 -7.59 3.12 -13.15
N LEU A 51 -7.99 3.40 -11.90
CA LEU A 51 -7.28 2.98 -10.69
C LEU A 51 -7.68 1.57 -10.22
N SER A 52 -8.99 1.28 -10.15
CA SER A 52 -9.52 -0.07 -9.92
C SER A 52 -11.04 -0.13 -10.13
N PHE A 53 -11.63 -1.33 -10.07
CA PHE A 53 -13.08 -1.56 -10.17
C PHE A 53 -13.88 -1.02 -8.98
N ASN A 54 -13.26 -0.88 -7.80
CA ASN A 54 -13.89 -0.27 -6.62
C ASN A 54 -12.89 0.55 -5.80
N GLN A 55 -13.40 1.41 -4.92
CA GLN A 55 -12.60 2.28 -4.06
C GLN A 55 -11.66 1.50 -3.13
N SER A 56 -12.12 0.40 -2.55
CA SER A 56 -11.31 -0.41 -1.63
C SER A 56 -10.11 -1.03 -2.33
N GLU A 57 -10.25 -1.43 -3.59
CA GLU A 57 -9.17 -1.97 -4.41
C GLU A 57 -8.29 -0.90 -5.06
N ALA A 58 -8.84 0.30 -5.26
CA ALA A 58 -8.10 1.47 -5.73
C ALA A 58 -7.25 2.11 -4.63
N SER A 59 -7.57 1.82 -3.36
CA SER A 59 -6.82 2.34 -2.22
C SER A 59 -5.34 1.95 -2.31
N ALA A 60 -4.48 2.95 -2.17
CA ALA A 60 -3.04 2.78 -2.26
C ALA A 60 -2.34 3.49 -1.11
N PRO A 61 -1.36 2.83 -0.48
CA PRO A 61 -0.58 3.46 0.57
C PRO A 61 0.30 4.57 0.00
N MET A 62 0.53 5.63 0.77
CA MET A 62 1.55 6.63 0.40
C MET A 62 2.93 6.01 0.62
N MET A 63 3.57 5.53 -0.44
CA MET A 63 4.80 4.72 -0.40
C MET A 63 6.08 5.48 -0.03
N LEU A 64 6.10 6.18 1.11
CA LEU A 64 7.24 6.93 1.62
C LEU A 64 8.55 6.12 1.64
N CYS A 65 8.51 4.87 2.13
CA CYS A 65 9.69 4.00 2.20
C CYS A 65 10.28 3.69 0.82
N VAL A 66 9.43 3.54 -0.21
CA VAL A 66 9.89 3.28 -1.58
C VAL A 66 10.70 4.46 -2.09
N PHE A 67 10.27 5.69 -1.81
CA PHE A 67 11.01 6.89 -2.21
C PHE A 67 12.29 7.08 -1.39
N LEU A 68 12.37 6.54 -0.17
CA LEU A 68 13.58 6.55 0.66
C LEU A 68 14.63 5.49 0.26
N VAL A 69 14.37 4.65 -0.74
CA VAL A 69 15.31 3.61 -1.21
C VAL A 69 16.73 4.13 -1.47
N PRO A 70 16.96 5.29 -2.15
CA PRO A 70 18.33 5.79 -2.35
C PRO A 70 19.05 6.11 -1.04
N VAL A 71 18.32 6.59 -0.03
CA VAL A 71 18.86 6.93 1.29
C VAL A 71 19.15 5.65 2.08
N LEU A 72 18.23 4.69 2.06
CA LEU A 72 18.42 3.36 2.66
C LEU A 72 19.61 2.63 2.04
N ALA A 73 19.76 2.68 0.70
CA ALA A 73 20.88 2.07 -0.01
C ALA A 73 22.20 2.73 0.38
N TRP A 74 22.23 4.06 0.46
CA TRP A 74 23.40 4.76 0.98
C TRP A 74 23.73 4.35 2.41
N LEU A 75 22.74 4.26 3.31
CA LEU A 75 22.94 3.81 4.70
C LEU A 75 23.46 2.37 4.78
N ALA A 76 22.91 1.46 3.97
CA ALA A 76 23.31 0.06 3.89
C ALA A 76 24.77 -0.10 3.45
N PHE A 77 25.20 0.68 2.44
CA PHE A 77 26.50 0.51 1.78
C PHE A 77 27.52 1.60 2.10
N ARG A 78 27.26 2.51 3.05
CA ARG A 78 28.16 3.62 3.41
C ARG A 78 29.56 3.18 3.82
N GLY A 79 29.71 1.98 4.38
CA GLY A 79 31.00 1.41 4.77
C GLY A 79 31.80 0.83 3.59
N GLY A 80 31.19 0.72 2.41
CA GLY A 80 31.70 -0.08 1.29
C GLY A 80 31.44 -1.57 1.50
N TRP A 81 31.40 -2.33 0.40
CA TRP A 81 31.14 -3.77 0.41
C TRP A 81 32.28 -4.59 1.04
N ARG A 82 33.49 -4.01 1.12
CA ARG A 82 34.69 -4.65 1.64
C ARG A 82 34.99 -4.34 3.10
N ALA A 83 34.37 -3.29 3.68
CA ALA A 83 34.47 -3.08 5.12
C ALA A 83 33.26 -3.74 5.76
N SER A 84 33.46 -4.54 6.80
CA SER A 84 32.44 -5.33 7.53
C SER A 84 31.39 -4.50 8.27
N ARG A 85 30.95 -3.37 7.71
CA ARG A 85 30.03 -2.37 8.28
C ARG A 85 28.78 -2.19 7.41
N ILE A 86 28.34 -3.25 6.74
CA ILE A 86 27.03 -3.28 6.07
C ILE A 86 25.95 -3.16 7.15
N ASP A 87 25.01 -2.25 6.95
CA ASP A 87 23.84 -2.15 7.83
C ASP A 87 22.78 -3.15 7.38
N TRP A 88 22.80 -4.32 8.01
CA TRP A 88 21.88 -5.43 7.73
C TRP A 88 20.41 -5.05 7.94
N VAL A 89 20.11 -4.09 8.81
CA VAL A 89 18.73 -3.65 9.04
C VAL A 89 18.25 -2.84 7.83
N ALA A 90 19.05 -1.87 7.37
CA ALA A 90 18.72 -1.10 6.17
C ALA A 90 18.64 -2.00 4.92
N LEU A 91 19.58 -2.95 4.80
CA LEU A 91 19.56 -3.94 3.72
C LEU A 91 18.34 -4.85 3.79
N GLY A 92 17.92 -5.26 4.99
CA GLY A 92 16.72 -6.07 5.21
C GLY A 92 15.44 -5.34 4.77
N VAL A 93 15.32 -4.04 5.06
CA VAL A 93 14.20 -3.21 4.56
C VAL A 93 14.20 -3.12 3.04
N LEU A 94 15.37 -2.90 2.43
CA LEU A 94 15.50 -2.88 0.97
C LEU A 94 15.15 -4.23 0.35
N ALA A 95 15.63 -5.32 0.93
CA ALA A 95 15.37 -6.67 0.46
C ALA A 95 13.88 -7.04 0.60
N ALA A 96 13.23 -6.67 1.70
CA ALA A 96 11.80 -6.86 1.90
C ALA A 96 10.98 -6.07 0.87
N GLY A 97 11.31 -4.79 0.65
CA GLY A 97 10.67 -3.99 -0.40
C GLY A 97 10.89 -4.57 -1.80
N ALA A 98 12.11 -4.99 -2.11
CA ALA A 98 12.45 -5.63 -3.39
C ALA A 98 11.71 -6.96 -3.58
N LEU A 99 11.57 -7.77 -2.54
CA LEU A 99 10.82 -9.02 -2.56
C LEU A 99 9.33 -8.77 -2.86
N VAL A 100 8.71 -7.77 -2.21
CA VAL A 100 7.32 -7.39 -2.48
C VAL A 100 7.17 -6.90 -3.93
N PHE A 101 8.07 -6.04 -4.42
CA PHE A 101 8.04 -5.60 -5.82
C PHE A 101 8.28 -6.73 -6.81
N ALA A 102 9.22 -7.63 -6.54
CA ALA A 102 9.47 -8.79 -7.36
C ALA A 102 8.22 -9.67 -7.46
N PHE A 103 7.45 -9.78 -6.37
CA PHE A 103 6.25 -10.61 -6.37
C PHE A 103 5.17 -9.98 -7.26
N LEU A 104 5.04 -8.66 -7.19
CA LEU A 104 4.04 -7.91 -7.94
C LEU A 104 4.37 -7.79 -9.43
N LEU A 105 5.67 -7.70 -9.80
CA LEU A 105 6.09 -7.27 -11.14
C LEU A 105 6.86 -8.32 -11.94
N VAL A 106 7.52 -9.27 -11.28
CA VAL A 106 8.37 -10.25 -11.98
C VAL A 106 7.59 -11.56 -12.11
N PRO A 107 7.21 -11.98 -13.32
CA PRO A 107 6.55 -13.27 -13.52
C PRO A 107 7.54 -14.44 -13.45
N GLY A 108 7.02 -15.64 -13.14
CA GLY A 108 7.72 -16.91 -13.39
C GLY A 108 8.54 -17.49 -12.23
N TRP A 109 8.37 -16.98 -11.01
CA TRP A 109 9.08 -17.48 -9.81
C TRP A 109 8.13 -18.06 -8.75
N ASP A 110 6.94 -18.50 -9.17
CA ASP A 110 5.85 -18.97 -8.30
C ASP A 110 6.29 -20.04 -7.29
N ARG A 111 7.24 -20.91 -7.65
CA ARG A 111 7.79 -21.93 -6.73
C ARG A 111 8.46 -21.34 -5.49
N VAL A 112 9.22 -20.25 -5.67
CA VAL A 112 9.90 -19.56 -4.57
C VAL A 112 8.89 -18.70 -3.80
N ALA A 113 7.90 -18.11 -4.49
CA ALA A 113 6.80 -17.41 -3.83
C ALA A 113 5.96 -18.35 -2.95
N HIS A 114 5.72 -19.58 -3.40
CA HIS A 114 5.03 -20.64 -2.65
C HIS A 114 5.79 -21.03 -1.39
N LEU A 115 7.11 -21.15 -1.47
CA LEU A 115 7.95 -21.45 -0.30
C LEU A 115 7.86 -20.36 0.77
N LEU A 116 7.75 -19.10 0.33
CA LEU A 116 7.57 -17.94 1.21
C LEU A 116 6.10 -17.69 1.59
N LEU A 117 5.18 -18.54 1.13
CA LEU A 117 3.73 -18.41 1.30
C LEU A 117 3.17 -17.07 0.80
N LEU A 118 3.87 -16.41 -0.14
CA LEU A 118 3.47 -15.12 -0.70
C LEU A 118 2.28 -15.27 -1.66
N ASP A 119 2.20 -16.39 -2.36
CA ASP A 119 1.12 -16.74 -3.29
C ASP A 119 -0.23 -17.03 -2.61
N ARG A 120 -0.21 -17.26 -1.29
CA ARG A 120 -1.41 -17.32 -0.42
C ARG A 120 -1.97 -15.94 -0.12
N SER A 121 -1.23 -14.88 -0.42
CA SER A 121 -1.67 -13.49 -0.26
C SER A 121 -2.08 -12.92 -1.62
N THR A 122 -3.18 -12.16 -1.62
CA THR A 122 -3.59 -11.43 -2.83
C THR A 122 -2.64 -10.28 -3.10
N THR A 123 -2.45 -9.94 -4.38
CA THR A 123 -1.78 -8.71 -4.86
C THR A 123 -2.22 -7.46 -4.08
N ARG A 124 -3.49 -7.40 -3.67
CA ARG A 124 -4.09 -6.32 -2.88
C ARG A 124 -3.55 -6.26 -1.45
N ARG A 125 -3.58 -7.39 -0.73
CA ARG A 125 -3.05 -7.51 0.64
C ARG A 125 -1.55 -7.25 0.72
N LEU A 126 -0.81 -7.59 -0.33
CA LEU A 126 0.61 -7.27 -0.44
C LEU A 126 0.89 -5.76 -0.50
N ARG A 127 -0.08 -4.93 -0.92
CA ARG A 127 0.08 -3.47 -0.81
C ARG A 127 0.16 -2.99 0.63
N LEU A 128 -0.54 -3.65 1.56
CA LEU A 128 -0.44 -3.34 3.00
C LEU A 128 0.97 -3.57 3.56
N ALA A 129 1.78 -4.41 2.91
CA ALA A 129 3.18 -4.56 3.28
C ALA A 129 3.94 -3.22 3.17
N PHE A 130 3.54 -2.35 2.24
CA PHE A 130 4.14 -1.01 2.11
C PHE A 130 3.77 -0.08 3.27
N ASP A 131 2.61 -0.23 3.92
CA ASP A 131 2.28 0.54 5.12
C ASP A 131 3.21 0.17 6.28
N LEU A 132 3.48 -1.13 6.46
CA LEU A 132 4.44 -1.58 7.46
C LEU A 132 5.87 -1.14 7.09
N LEU A 133 6.26 -1.27 5.82
CA LEU A 133 7.57 -0.81 5.34
C LEU A 133 7.72 0.72 5.48
N ASN A 134 6.65 1.50 5.35
CA ASN A 134 6.69 2.94 5.61
C ASN A 134 7.12 3.22 7.04
N VAL A 135 6.51 2.57 8.02
CA VAL A 135 6.85 2.75 9.44
C VAL A 135 8.27 2.28 9.72
N VAL A 136 8.63 1.07 9.28
CA VAL A 136 9.95 0.48 9.54
C VAL A 136 11.05 1.25 8.81
N GLY A 137 10.87 1.53 7.52
CA GLY A 137 11.84 2.27 6.71
C GLY A 137 12.07 3.69 7.21
N PHE A 138 10.99 4.39 7.60
CA PHE A 138 11.10 5.69 8.26
C PHE A 138 11.93 5.60 9.55
N ALA A 139 11.59 4.67 10.43
CA ALA A 139 12.27 4.49 11.71
C ALA A 139 13.76 4.15 11.52
N VAL A 140 14.08 3.28 10.57
CA VAL A 140 15.47 2.91 10.24
C VAL A 140 16.24 4.13 9.74
N VAL A 141 15.70 4.91 8.78
CA VAL A 141 16.39 6.11 8.29
C VAL A 141 16.61 7.11 9.43
N ALA A 142 15.57 7.39 10.23
CA ALA A 142 15.67 8.30 11.36
C ALA A 142 16.73 7.86 12.38
N MET A 143 16.63 6.61 12.87
CA MET A 143 17.53 6.04 13.86
C MET A 143 18.99 6.04 13.37
N ARG A 144 19.23 5.68 12.11
CA ARG A 144 20.60 5.61 11.58
C ARG A 144 21.22 6.97 11.34
N LEU A 145 20.45 7.96 10.91
CA LEU A 145 20.93 9.34 10.79
C LEU A 145 21.20 9.96 12.17
N ASP A 146 20.40 9.63 13.18
CA ASP A 146 20.63 10.04 14.57
C ASP A 146 21.87 9.40 15.18
N GLN A 147 22.07 8.10 14.99
CA GLN A 147 23.29 7.39 15.43
C GLN A 147 24.56 7.98 14.79
N LEU A 148 24.48 8.37 13.50
CA LEU A 148 25.58 9.04 12.82
C LEU A 148 25.79 10.50 13.26
N ARG A 149 24.82 11.09 13.97
CA ARG A 149 24.77 12.53 14.28
C ARG A 149 24.99 13.43 13.06
N ARG A 150 24.62 12.96 11.86
CA ARG A 150 24.90 13.63 10.59
C ARG A 150 23.66 13.65 9.71
N ARG A 151 23.48 14.74 8.96
CA ARG A 151 22.45 14.81 7.91
C ARG A 151 22.82 13.90 6.73
N GLY A 152 21.84 13.24 6.12
CA GLY A 152 22.08 12.40 4.94
C GLY A 152 22.66 13.21 3.78
N PRO A 153 23.53 12.64 2.92
CA PRO A 153 24.15 13.38 1.85
C PRO A 153 23.13 13.86 0.81
N TRP A 154 23.47 14.94 0.11
CA TRP A 154 22.57 15.55 -0.87
C TRP A 154 22.28 14.65 -2.07
N VAL A 155 23.23 13.83 -2.51
CA VAL A 155 23.04 12.94 -3.66
C VAL A 155 21.90 11.94 -3.46
N PRO A 156 21.89 11.06 -2.44
CA PRO A 156 20.75 10.16 -2.23
C PRO A 156 19.47 10.91 -1.84
N THR A 157 19.56 12.08 -1.20
CA THR A 157 18.40 12.93 -0.91
C THR A 157 17.75 13.44 -2.20
N ALA A 158 18.55 13.93 -3.15
CA ALA A 158 18.08 14.44 -4.43
C ALA A 158 17.48 13.30 -5.28
N LEU A 159 18.09 12.12 -5.28
CA LEU A 159 17.51 10.93 -5.92
C LEU A 159 16.16 10.55 -5.30
N ALA A 160 16.06 10.53 -3.98
CA ALA A 160 14.81 10.24 -3.29
C ALA A 160 13.71 11.27 -3.61
N MET A 161 14.07 12.55 -3.65
CA MET A 161 13.19 13.65 -4.06
C MET A 161 12.72 13.50 -5.51
N LEU A 162 13.63 13.17 -6.43
CA LEU A 162 13.32 12.94 -7.85
C LEU A 162 12.43 11.71 -8.04
N LEU A 163 12.61 10.65 -7.26
CA LEU A 163 11.74 9.47 -7.30
C LEU A 163 10.32 9.81 -6.84
N ALA A 164 10.17 10.52 -5.71
CA ALA A 164 8.85 10.92 -5.20
C ALA A 164 8.13 11.89 -6.15
N GLY A 165 8.83 12.94 -6.59
CA GLY A 165 8.28 13.92 -7.54
C GLY A 165 8.01 13.31 -8.91
N GLY A 166 8.96 12.53 -9.43
CA GLY A 166 8.86 11.85 -10.72
C GLY A 166 7.74 10.82 -10.76
N ALA A 167 7.54 10.04 -9.70
CA ALA A 167 6.41 9.11 -9.61
C ALA A 167 5.07 9.86 -9.60
N THR A 168 4.97 10.96 -8.84
CA THR A 168 3.76 11.78 -8.79
C THR A 168 3.44 12.39 -10.16
N LEU A 169 4.44 12.96 -10.84
CA LEU A 169 4.29 13.53 -12.18
C LEU A 169 4.02 12.46 -13.25
N GLY A 170 4.60 11.28 -13.11
CA GLY A 170 4.35 10.14 -13.98
C GLY A 170 2.90 9.66 -13.90
N VAL A 171 2.38 9.52 -12.68
CA VAL A 171 0.96 9.18 -12.46
C VAL A 171 0.06 10.28 -13.01
N TRP A 172 0.37 11.55 -12.74
CA TRP A 172 -0.36 12.69 -13.31
C TRP A 172 -0.43 12.62 -14.85
N ALA A 173 0.70 12.37 -15.52
CA ALA A 173 0.76 12.31 -16.97
C ALA A 173 -0.11 11.18 -17.53
N VAL A 174 -0.10 10.00 -16.89
CA VAL A 174 -0.94 8.88 -17.30
C VAL A 174 -2.42 9.17 -17.06
N LEU A 175 -2.78 9.68 -15.88
CA LEU A 175 -4.17 10.04 -15.55
C LEU A 175 -4.70 11.14 -16.47
N ARG A 176 -3.85 12.09 -16.88
CA ARG A 176 -4.25 13.16 -17.80
C ARG A 176 -4.68 12.62 -19.16
N LEU A 177 -4.11 11.48 -19.59
CA LEU A 177 -4.41 10.83 -20.86
C LEU A 177 -5.53 9.79 -20.75
N ARG A 178 -5.73 9.17 -19.58
CA ARG A 178 -6.57 7.98 -19.42
C ARG A 178 -7.76 8.15 -18.47
N ALA A 179 -7.71 9.09 -17.53
CA ALA A 179 -8.70 9.27 -16.47
C ALA A 179 -8.64 10.69 -15.89
N VAL A 180 -9.00 11.69 -16.71
CA VAL A 180 -8.96 13.11 -16.30
C VAL A 180 -9.90 13.38 -15.11
N THR A 181 -10.99 12.63 -15.01
CA THR A 181 -11.97 12.65 -13.90
C THR A 181 -11.31 12.47 -12.53
N VAL A 182 -10.31 11.61 -12.43
CA VAL A 182 -9.55 11.38 -11.18
C VAL A 182 -8.75 12.63 -10.79
N ILE A 183 -8.14 13.31 -11.76
CA ILE A 183 -7.37 14.53 -11.51
C ILE A 183 -8.30 15.65 -11.05
N ASP A 184 -9.45 15.80 -11.72
CA ASP A 184 -10.42 16.83 -11.41
C ASP A 184 -11.06 16.61 -10.03
N ALA A 185 -11.27 15.36 -9.62
CA ALA A 185 -11.77 15.02 -8.29
C ALA A 185 -10.72 15.19 -7.17
N ALA A 186 -9.42 15.02 -7.48
CA ALA A 186 -8.33 15.12 -6.50
C ALA A 186 -7.81 16.56 -6.34
N HIS A 187 -8.64 17.49 -5.89
CA HIS A 187 -8.34 18.93 -5.82
C HIS A 187 -6.99 19.29 -5.17
N ASP A 188 -6.59 18.56 -4.13
CA ASP A 188 -5.39 18.85 -3.35
C ASP A 188 -4.15 18.05 -3.78
N TRP A 189 -4.19 17.33 -4.92
CA TRP A 189 -3.12 16.43 -5.34
C TRP A 189 -1.74 17.10 -5.42
N ARG A 190 -1.70 18.39 -5.78
CA ARG A 190 -0.47 19.19 -5.87
C ARG A 190 0.15 19.42 -4.50
N LEU A 191 -0.68 19.80 -3.54
CA LEU A 191 -0.27 20.02 -2.15
C LEU A 191 0.17 18.70 -1.52
N ILE A 192 -0.61 17.64 -1.71
CA ILE A 192 -0.31 16.31 -1.19
C ILE A 192 1.01 15.78 -1.78
N GLY A 193 1.19 15.90 -3.10
CA GLY A 193 2.44 15.53 -3.78
C GLY A 193 3.64 16.33 -3.26
N LEU A 194 3.48 17.65 -3.06
CA LEU A 194 4.51 18.49 -2.47
C LEU A 194 4.85 18.05 -1.04
N LEU A 195 3.86 17.80 -0.18
CA LEU A 195 4.05 17.33 1.19
C LEU A 195 4.77 15.98 1.23
N LEU A 196 4.46 15.06 0.32
CA LEU A 196 5.16 13.79 0.19
C LEU A 196 6.65 13.98 -0.18
N VAL A 197 6.95 14.85 -1.14
CA VAL A 197 8.33 15.18 -1.52
C VAL A 197 9.08 15.83 -0.35
N LEU A 198 8.44 16.78 0.34
CA LEU A 198 9.00 17.42 1.53
C LEU A 198 9.24 16.43 2.67
N ALA A 199 8.31 15.50 2.90
CA ALA A 199 8.48 14.45 3.90
C ALA A 199 9.72 13.60 3.61
N VAL A 200 9.91 13.16 2.35
CA VAL A 200 11.11 12.42 1.92
C VAL A 200 12.38 13.22 2.19
N VAL A 201 12.41 14.49 1.78
CA VAL A 201 13.58 15.36 1.95
C VAL A 201 13.89 15.59 3.43
N PHE A 202 12.88 15.91 4.25
CA PHE A 202 13.06 16.16 5.68
C PHE A 202 13.55 14.92 6.42
N VAL A 203 12.98 13.75 6.15
CA VAL A 203 13.44 12.47 6.73
C VAL A 203 14.88 12.18 6.31
N ALA A 204 15.20 12.25 5.01
CA ALA A 204 16.54 12.05 4.48
C ALA A 204 17.59 13.00 5.08
N ARG A 205 17.16 14.20 5.50
CA ARG A 205 18.02 15.26 6.05
C ARG A 205 18.01 15.34 7.57
N ARG A 206 17.42 14.35 8.26
CA ARG A 206 17.34 14.24 9.74
C ARG A 206 16.37 15.26 10.39
N PHE A 207 15.51 15.92 9.62
CA PHE A 207 14.41 16.73 10.17
C PHE A 207 13.19 15.84 10.41
N VAL A 208 13.35 14.82 11.26
CA VAL A 208 12.40 13.71 11.43
C VAL A 208 11.01 14.19 11.82
N LEU A 209 10.91 15.17 12.74
CA LEU A 209 9.64 15.74 13.17
C LEU A 209 8.91 16.45 12.03
N ALA A 210 9.63 17.29 11.26
CA ALA A 210 9.05 17.99 10.11
C ALA A 210 8.63 17.00 9.01
N GLY A 211 9.42 15.93 8.80
CA GLY A 211 9.10 14.87 7.86
C GLY A 211 7.86 14.07 8.26
N ALA A 212 7.76 13.69 9.53
CA ALA A 212 6.59 13.02 10.09
C ALA A 212 5.35 13.89 10.01
N ALA A 213 5.46 15.19 10.35
CA ALA A 213 4.36 16.13 10.26
C ALA A 213 3.87 16.31 8.82
N ALA A 214 4.80 16.50 7.86
CA ALA A 214 4.44 16.62 6.45
C ALA A 214 3.75 15.35 5.92
N PHE A 215 4.26 14.17 6.29
CA PHE A 215 3.66 12.90 5.91
C PHE A 215 2.28 12.70 6.55
N LEU A 216 2.13 13.03 7.83
CA LEU A 216 0.85 12.96 8.53
C LEU A 216 -0.21 13.89 7.91
N VAL A 217 0.16 15.13 7.59
CA VAL A 217 -0.76 16.06 6.92
C VAL A 217 -1.16 15.52 5.55
N ALA A 218 -0.21 14.98 4.77
CA ALA A 218 -0.51 14.36 3.48
C ALA A 218 -1.48 13.17 3.60
N THR A 219 -1.25 12.26 4.56
CA THR A 219 -2.13 11.11 4.76
C THR A 219 -3.51 11.52 5.29
N LEU A 220 -3.59 12.53 6.15
CA LEU A 220 -4.86 13.09 6.60
C LEU A 220 -5.63 13.72 5.45
N LEU A 221 -5.02 14.53 4.58
CA LEU A 221 -5.71 15.11 3.43
C LEU A 221 -6.32 14.05 2.49
N VAL A 222 -5.69 12.88 2.39
CA VAL A 222 -6.20 11.75 1.60
C VAL A 222 -7.25 10.92 2.35
N GLY A 223 -7.10 10.71 3.66
CA GLY A 223 -7.97 9.80 4.43
C GLY A 223 -9.12 10.48 5.16
N LEU A 224 -9.00 11.76 5.48
CA LEU A 224 -9.97 12.50 6.28
C LEU A 224 -11.24 12.74 5.46
N GLY A 225 -12.34 12.10 5.88
CA GLY A 225 -13.62 12.12 5.16
C GLY A 225 -14.04 10.75 4.60
N VAL A 226 -13.14 9.76 4.57
CA VAL A 226 -13.51 8.37 4.28
C VAL A 226 -14.14 7.75 5.53
N ASN A 227 -15.48 7.70 5.60
CA ASN A 227 -16.21 7.02 6.67
C ASN A 227 -16.77 5.68 6.15
N PRO A 228 -16.02 4.57 6.26
CA PRO A 228 -16.42 3.28 5.70
C PRO A 228 -17.62 2.65 6.44
N LEU A 229 -17.96 3.13 7.64
CA LEU A 229 -19.00 2.53 8.48
C LEU A 229 -20.40 3.09 8.21
N TYR A 230 -20.52 4.28 7.61
CA TYR A 230 -21.79 5.02 7.64
C TYR A 230 -22.72 4.82 6.44
N ARG A 231 -22.24 4.28 5.30
CA ARG A 231 -23.01 4.25 4.03
C ARG A 231 -22.94 2.91 3.27
N GLY A 232 -22.69 1.80 3.96
CA GLY A 232 -22.39 0.55 3.25
C GLY A 232 -22.85 -0.75 3.91
N VAL A 233 -22.85 -0.84 5.24
CA VAL A 233 -23.22 -2.09 5.93
C VAL A 233 -24.62 -2.00 6.54
N PHE A 234 -24.99 -0.84 7.08
CA PHE A 234 -26.29 -0.64 7.73
C PHE A 234 -27.47 -0.54 6.74
N GLU A 235 -27.20 -0.26 5.45
CA GLU A 235 -28.23 -0.15 4.40
C GLU A 235 -28.41 -1.46 3.61
N LEU A 236 -27.53 -2.46 3.80
CA LEU A 236 -27.64 -3.77 3.13
C LEU A 236 -28.98 -4.49 3.37
N PRO A 237 -29.56 -4.47 4.58
CA PRO A 237 -30.87 -5.05 4.85
C PRO A 237 -31.98 -4.40 4.00
N GLU A 238 -31.93 -3.07 3.85
CA GLU A 238 -32.97 -2.29 3.17
C GLU A 238 -32.80 -2.26 1.64
N ASP A 239 -31.56 -2.14 1.14
CA ASP A 239 -31.29 -1.89 -0.28
C ASP A 239 -31.18 -3.16 -1.13
N THR A 240 -30.74 -4.27 -0.54
CA THR A 240 -30.46 -5.49 -1.31
C THR A 240 -31.61 -6.49 -1.23
N LYS A 241 -31.88 -7.20 -2.34
CA LYS A 241 -32.86 -8.32 -2.33
C LYS A 241 -32.49 -9.39 -1.30
N ALA A 242 -31.20 -9.64 -1.11
CA ALA A 242 -30.70 -10.58 -0.12
C ALA A 242 -30.98 -10.08 1.30
N GLY A 243 -30.65 -8.82 1.61
CA GLY A 243 -30.91 -8.19 2.90
C GLY A 243 -32.38 -8.20 3.29
N ARG A 244 -33.29 -7.82 2.37
CA ARG A 244 -34.74 -7.86 2.62
C ARG A 244 -35.26 -9.28 2.84
N ALA A 245 -34.68 -10.26 2.15
CA ALA A 245 -35.05 -11.66 2.35
C ALA A 245 -34.58 -12.17 3.72
N ILE A 246 -33.40 -11.75 4.17
CA ILE A 246 -32.86 -12.06 5.50
C ILE A 246 -33.74 -11.43 6.59
N GLU A 247 -34.06 -10.14 6.49
CA GLU A 247 -34.97 -9.48 7.45
C GLU A 247 -36.34 -10.13 7.49
N ALA A 248 -36.89 -10.54 6.34
CA ALA A 248 -38.16 -11.25 6.29
C ALA A 248 -38.11 -12.63 6.95
N ILE A 249 -36.95 -13.31 6.92
CA ILE A 249 -36.74 -14.58 7.62
C ILE A 249 -36.62 -14.34 9.12
N GLU A 250 -35.80 -13.38 9.55
CA GLU A 250 -35.59 -13.04 10.97
C GLU A 250 -36.88 -12.50 11.63
N ALA A 251 -37.67 -11.72 10.89
CA ALA A 251 -38.98 -11.26 11.35
C ALA A 251 -40.02 -12.39 11.47
N LYS A 252 -39.88 -13.47 10.70
CA LYS A 252 -40.80 -14.61 10.71
C LYS A 252 -40.37 -15.69 11.71
N ASP A 253 -39.07 -15.79 11.97
CA ASP A 253 -38.46 -16.76 12.87
C ASP A 253 -37.32 -16.09 13.65
N PRO A 254 -37.61 -15.53 14.84
CA PRO A 254 -36.62 -14.83 15.67
C PRO A 254 -35.48 -15.71 16.15
N ASP A 255 -35.65 -17.04 16.12
CA ASP A 255 -34.64 -18.01 16.51
C ASP A 255 -33.76 -18.48 15.33
N ALA A 256 -34.01 -17.95 14.12
CA ALA A 256 -33.22 -18.28 12.94
C ALA A 256 -31.74 -17.90 13.13
N GLN A 257 -30.86 -18.86 12.89
CA GLN A 257 -29.41 -18.66 13.00
C GLN A 257 -28.75 -18.71 11.63
N TRP A 258 -27.75 -17.85 11.47
CA TRP A 258 -26.88 -17.86 10.31
C TRP A 258 -26.02 -19.12 10.28
N VAL A 259 -26.23 -19.94 9.25
CA VAL A 259 -25.31 -21.04 8.92
C VAL A 259 -24.41 -20.56 7.78
N GLY A 260 -23.21 -20.11 8.13
CA GLY A 260 -22.17 -19.84 7.14
C GLY A 260 -21.63 -21.16 6.59
N VAL A 261 -21.68 -21.33 5.27
CA VAL A 261 -21.00 -22.43 4.55
C VAL A 261 -19.66 -21.92 4.04
#